data_AF-A0A6N7HPH7-F1
#
_entry.id   AF-A0A6N7HPH7-F1
#
_cell.length_a   1.000
_cell.length_b   1.000
_cell.length_c   1.000
_cell.angle_alpha   90.00
_cell.angle_beta   90.00
_cell.angle_gamma   90.00
#
_symmetry.space_group_name_H-M   'P 1'
#
loop_
_entity.id
_entity.type
_entity.pdbx_description
1 polymer ?
#
loop_
_entity_poly.entity_id
_entity_poly.type
_entity_poly.pdbx_seq_one_letter_code
_entity_poly.pdbx_strand_id
1 'polypeptide(L)'
;MSERITVDQFDQLYETFERTAWRWETQPAYHEPSEAEPFRRWRAGEPDDLEWLTGWLETLRAAHAAGRQFQRVRVHHDPLTVYQRWGLDVITANVAAGEDIRVLPIGKARELGVPGEDFCLFDDRSVALMFFGNEGMSGAELITEAAEVARYRQWSQSAWQHAIPFYQYRDNYFMRST
;
A
#
# COMPACT_ATOMS: atom_id res chain seq x y z
N MET A 1 -2.22 14.04 19.76
CA MET A 1 -1.14 13.27 20.42
C MET A 1 -0.48 12.33 19.43
N SER A 2 0.77 11.92 19.65
CA SER A 2 1.41 10.81 18.92
C SER A 2 2.07 9.82 19.86
N GLU A 3 2.07 8.55 19.49
CA GLU A 3 2.70 7.47 20.25
C GLU A 3 3.29 6.41 19.33
N ARG A 4 4.29 5.66 19.82
CA ARG A 4 4.90 4.57 19.06
C ARG A 4 4.12 3.28 19.30
N ILE A 5 3.79 2.58 18.22
CA ILE A 5 3.06 1.31 18.26
C ILE A 5 3.88 0.19 17.62
N THR A 6 3.71 -1.04 18.14
CA THR A 6 4.32 -2.25 17.58
C THR A 6 3.67 -2.66 16.27
N VAL A 7 4.27 -3.64 15.57
CA VAL A 7 3.66 -4.25 14.37
C VAL A 7 2.30 -4.88 14.71
N ASP A 8 2.21 -5.66 15.78
CA ASP A 8 0.93 -6.26 16.21
C ASP A 8 -0.17 -5.21 16.48
N GLN A 9 0.19 -4.08 17.12
CA GLN A 9 -0.75 -2.98 17.36
C GLN A 9 -1.15 -2.27 16.05
N PHE A 10 -0.23 -2.16 15.10
CA PHE A 10 -0.52 -1.63 13.77
C PHE A 10 -1.48 -2.55 13.00
N ASP A 11 -1.27 -3.86 13.05
CA ASP A 11 -2.14 -4.84 12.38
C ASP A 11 -3.57 -4.80 12.91
N GLN A 12 -3.74 -4.59 14.23
CA GLN A 12 -5.06 -4.41 14.87
C GLN A 12 -5.83 -3.20 14.32
N LEU A 13 -5.17 -2.19 13.75
CA LEU A 13 -5.86 -1.04 13.12
C LEU A 13 -6.66 -1.48 11.88
N TYR A 14 -6.19 -2.48 11.14
CA TYR A 14 -6.91 -3.05 10.00
C TYR A 14 -8.11 -3.91 10.39
N GLU A 15 -8.17 -4.37 11.63
CA GLU A 15 -9.34 -5.09 12.13
C GLU A 15 -10.43 -4.14 12.64
N THR A 16 -10.01 -3.00 13.21
CA THR A 16 -10.86 -2.11 14.01
C THR A 16 -11.39 -0.87 13.27
N PHE A 17 -10.87 -0.54 12.09
CA PHE A 17 -11.39 0.59 11.31
C PHE A 17 -12.86 0.37 10.88
N GLU A 18 -13.62 1.47 10.81
CA GLU A 18 -15.08 1.44 10.64
C GLU A 18 -15.53 1.71 9.20
N ARG A 19 -14.77 2.50 8.44
CA ARG A 19 -15.17 3.02 7.13
C ARG A 19 -14.11 2.84 6.07
N THR A 20 -12.91 3.36 6.30
CA THR A 20 -11.85 3.41 5.29
C THR A 20 -10.46 3.21 5.90
N ALA A 21 -9.70 2.28 5.34
CA ALA A 21 -8.26 2.20 5.51
C ALA A 21 -7.61 2.63 4.20
N TRP A 22 -6.81 3.69 4.24
CA TRP A 22 -6.12 4.24 3.07
C TRP A 22 -4.60 4.15 3.26
N ARG A 23 -3.89 3.51 2.34
CA ARG A 23 -2.45 3.22 2.45
C ARG A 23 -1.63 3.94 1.37
N TRP A 24 -0.55 4.59 1.80
CA TRP A 24 0.45 5.23 0.96
C TRP A 24 1.76 4.45 0.99
N GLU A 25 2.24 4.04 -0.19
CA GLU A 25 3.46 3.25 -0.37
C GLU A 25 4.41 3.97 -1.31
N THR A 26 5.60 4.34 -0.85
CA THR A 26 6.57 5.10 -1.66
C THR A 26 7.79 4.31 -2.06
N GLN A 27 8.06 3.18 -1.39
CA GLN A 27 9.34 2.51 -1.48
C GLN A 27 9.54 1.81 -2.83
N PRO A 28 10.78 1.84 -3.38
CA PRO A 28 11.11 1.11 -4.60
C PRO A 28 11.09 -0.42 -4.43
N ALA A 29 11.23 -0.90 -3.20
CA ALA A 29 11.11 -2.30 -2.79
C ALA A 29 10.81 -2.39 -1.29
N TYR A 30 10.06 -3.41 -0.89
CA TYR A 30 9.89 -3.78 0.51
C TYR A 30 10.69 -5.05 0.81
N HIS A 31 11.14 -5.18 2.06
CA HIS A 31 11.94 -6.32 2.53
C HIS A 31 11.16 -7.13 3.56
N GLU A 32 9.88 -7.34 3.32
CA GLU A 32 9.03 -8.15 4.21
C GLU A 32 9.46 -9.62 4.15
N PRO A 33 9.71 -10.28 5.29
CA PRO A 33 10.19 -11.67 5.30
C PRO A 33 9.26 -12.65 4.59
N SER A 34 7.95 -12.42 4.65
CA SER A 34 6.93 -13.25 3.97
C SER A 34 7.01 -13.16 2.44
N GLU A 35 7.56 -12.07 1.90
CA GLU A 35 7.68 -11.84 0.46
C GLU A 35 8.96 -12.44 -0.13
N ALA A 36 9.94 -12.84 0.70
CA ALA A 36 11.26 -13.24 0.25
C ALA A 36 11.26 -14.46 -0.68
N GLU A 37 10.56 -15.53 -0.29
CA GLU A 37 10.48 -16.77 -1.10
C GLU A 37 9.58 -16.60 -2.34
N PRO A 38 8.37 -16.02 -2.25
CA PRO A 38 7.56 -15.69 -3.43
C PRO A 38 8.30 -14.83 -4.46
N PHE A 39 9.03 -13.81 -3.99
CA PHE A 39 9.83 -12.96 -4.88
C PHE A 39 11.02 -13.72 -5.51
N ARG A 40 11.63 -14.68 -4.80
CA ARG A 40 12.63 -15.58 -5.39
C ARG A 40 12.02 -16.44 -6.50
N ARG A 41 10.89 -17.11 -6.25
CA ARG A 41 10.17 -17.95 -7.21
C ARG A 41 9.83 -17.16 -8.48
N TRP A 42 9.25 -15.97 -8.33
CA TRP A 42 8.89 -15.12 -9.45
C TRP A 42 10.11 -14.74 -10.32
N ARG A 43 11.25 -14.41 -9.71
CA ARG A 43 12.49 -14.13 -10.45
C ARG A 43 13.01 -15.33 -11.24
N ALA A 44 12.71 -16.54 -10.80
CA ALA A 44 13.05 -17.77 -11.50
C ALA A 44 12.01 -18.16 -12.58
N GLY A 45 10.93 -17.40 -12.73
CA GLY A 45 9.81 -17.74 -13.63
C GLY A 45 8.96 -18.91 -13.11
N GLU A 46 9.07 -19.23 -11.83
CA GLU A 46 8.25 -20.25 -11.18
C GLU A 46 6.85 -19.69 -10.89
N PRO A 47 5.77 -20.47 -11.03
CA PRO A 47 4.43 -20.03 -10.64
C PRO A 47 4.36 -19.76 -9.14
N ASP A 48 3.49 -18.84 -8.73
CA ASP A 48 3.15 -18.55 -7.33
C ASP A 48 1.68 -18.88 -7.08
N ASP A 49 1.41 -19.67 -6.04
CA ASP A 49 0.07 -20.08 -5.60
C ASP A 49 -0.58 -19.02 -4.68
N LEU A 50 0.18 -18.00 -4.28
CA LEU A 50 -0.23 -16.90 -3.40
C LEU A 50 -0.69 -17.38 -2.00
N GLU A 51 -0.34 -18.59 -1.57
CA GLU A 51 -0.73 -19.10 -0.25
C GLU A 51 -0.25 -18.17 0.87
N TRP A 52 0.95 -17.60 0.72
CA TRP A 52 1.56 -16.64 1.62
C TRP A 52 0.75 -15.34 1.82
N LEU A 53 -0.13 -14.99 0.87
CA LEU A 53 -0.97 -13.80 0.91
C LEU A 53 -2.37 -14.07 1.46
N THR A 54 -2.74 -15.35 1.66
CA THR A 54 -4.13 -15.77 1.96
C THR A 54 -4.74 -15.02 3.13
N GLY A 55 -4.04 -14.94 4.28
CA GLY A 55 -4.55 -14.24 5.47
C GLY A 55 -4.83 -12.76 5.20
N TRP A 56 -3.97 -12.09 4.42
CA TRP A 56 -4.20 -10.71 4.01
C TRP A 56 -5.43 -10.57 3.10
N LEU A 57 -5.57 -11.47 2.12
CA LEU A 57 -6.73 -11.46 1.22
C LEU A 57 -8.04 -11.73 1.97
N GLU A 58 -8.02 -12.57 3.01
CA GLU A 58 -9.18 -12.79 3.88
C GLU A 58 -9.57 -11.53 4.65
N THR A 59 -8.61 -10.79 5.19
CA THR A 59 -8.86 -9.48 5.83
C THR A 59 -9.51 -8.49 4.86
N LEU A 60 -8.99 -8.40 3.63
CA LEU A 60 -9.56 -7.53 2.59
C LEU A 60 -11.01 -7.93 2.25
N ARG A 61 -11.27 -9.22 2.02
CA ARG A 61 -12.61 -9.73 1.70
C ARG A 61 -13.59 -9.50 2.84
N ALA A 62 -13.18 -9.74 4.08
CA ALA A 62 -14.01 -9.52 5.26
C ALA A 62 -14.35 -8.03 5.44
N ALA A 63 -13.38 -7.14 5.25
CA ALA A 63 -13.61 -5.70 5.25
C ALA A 63 -14.59 -5.28 4.14
N HIS A 64 -14.37 -5.74 2.91
CA HIS A 64 -15.23 -5.45 1.77
C HIS A 64 -16.67 -5.94 1.99
N ALA A 65 -16.85 -7.17 2.48
CA ALA A 65 -18.16 -7.74 2.78
C ALA A 65 -18.90 -6.97 3.89
N ALA A 66 -18.17 -6.36 4.82
CA ALA A 66 -18.72 -5.48 5.86
C ALA A 66 -19.00 -4.05 5.35
N GLY A 67 -18.81 -3.76 4.07
CA GLY A 67 -19.01 -2.42 3.48
C GLY A 67 -17.88 -1.43 3.79
N ARG A 68 -16.76 -1.91 4.36
CA ARG A 68 -15.57 -1.10 4.62
C ARG A 68 -14.70 -1.02 3.37
N GLN A 69 -13.99 0.09 3.21
CA GLN A 69 -13.17 0.37 2.04
C GLN A 69 -11.70 0.24 2.36
N PHE A 70 -11.00 -0.54 1.54
CA PHE A 70 -9.54 -0.60 1.56
C PHE A 70 -9.01 0.06 0.29
N GLN A 71 -8.18 1.09 0.45
CA GLN A 71 -7.67 1.91 -0.64
C GLN A 71 -6.16 2.02 -0.53
N ARG A 72 -5.47 2.00 -1.66
CA ARG A 72 -4.01 2.12 -1.69
C ARG A 72 -3.54 2.96 -2.86
N VAL A 73 -2.59 3.84 -2.60
CA VAL A 73 -1.79 4.47 -3.65
C VAL A 73 -0.34 4.05 -3.51
N ARG A 74 0.19 3.48 -4.59
CA ARG A 74 1.59 3.06 -4.70
C ARG A 74 2.35 4.02 -5.60
N VAL A 75 3.52 4.49 -5.16
CA VAL A 75 4.43 5.28 -6.00
C VAL A 75 5.29 4.35 -6.82
N HIS A 76 5.26 4.52 -8.14
CA HIS A 76 6.07 3.72 -9.06
C HIS A 76 7.20 4.53 -9.69
N HIS A 77 8.37 3.91 -9.81
CA HIS A 77 9.49 4.48 -10.55
C HIS A 77 9.27 4.33 -12.06
N ASP A 78 9.98 5.16 -12.83
CA ASP A 78 10.06 5.01 -14.29
C ASP A 78 11.54 5.05 -14.71
N PRO A 79 12.13 3.90 -15.15
CA PRO A 79 11.50 2.59 -15.27
C PRO A 79 11.17 1.95 -13.91
N LEU A 80 10.23 0.99 -13.91
CA LEU A 80 9.89 0.21 -12.71
C LEU A 80 11.10 -0.54 -12.15
N THR A 81 11.15 -0.68 -10.83
CA THR A 81 12.12 -1.58 -10.19
C THR A 81 11.74 -3.05 -10.43
N VAL A 82 12.66 -3.98 -10.14
CA VAL A 82 12.37 -5.42 -10.22
C VAL A 82 11.23 -5.80 -9.29
N TYR A 83 11.26 -5.28 -8.06
CA TYR A 83 10.20 -5.51 -7.07
C TYR A 83 8.85 -4.97 -7.55
N GLN A 84 8.80 -3.76 -8.10
CA GLN A 84 7.55 -3.17 -8.57
C GLN A 84 6.95 -3.93 -9.77
N ARG A 85 7.79 -4.53 -10.63
CA ARG A 85 7.30 -5.44 -11.67
C ARG A 85 6.64 -6.70 -11.09
N TRP A 86 7.26 -7.33 -10.10
CA TRP A 86 6.64 -8.43 -9.36
C TRP A 86 5.33 -8.00 -8.67
N GLY A 87 5.33 -6.80 -8.08
CA GLY A 87 4.16 -6.21 -7.46
C GLY A 87 2.96 -6.08 -8.43
N LEU A 88 3.18 -5.82 -9.72
CA LEU A 88 2.09 -5.80 -10.70
C LEU A 88 1.34 -7.14 -10.79
N ASP A 89 2.01 -8.27 -10.55
CA ASP A 89 1.35 -9.58 -10.57
C ASP A 89 0.59 -9.81 -9.25
N VAL A 90 1.22 -9.50 -8.11
CA VAL A 90 0.63 -9.67 -6.76
C VAL A 90 -0.58 -8.76 -6.51
N ILE A 91 -0.54 -7.52 -7.01
CA ILE A 91 -1.62 -6.54 -6.84
C ILE A 91 -2.95 -7.06 -7.44
N THR A 92 -2.90 -7.92 -8.46
CA THR A 92 -4.12 -8.48 -9.06
C THR A 92 -4.99 -9.24 -8.06
N ALA A 93 -4.38 -9.99 -7.15
CA ALA A 93 -5.08 -10.74 -6.11
C ALA A 93 -5.69 -9.82 -5.05
N ASN A 94 -5.00 -8.73 -4.69
CA ASN A 94 -5.51 -7.72 -3.77
C ASN A 94 -6.76 -7.01 -4.34
N VAL A 95 -6.71 -6.60 -5.61
CA VAL A 95 -7.86 -5.99 -6.28
C VAL A 95 -9.02 -6.97 -6.37
N ALA A 96 -8.75 -8.25 -6.69
CA ALA A 96 -9.77 -9.30 -6.71
C ALA A 96 -10.38 -9.58 -5.31
N ALA A 97 -9.65 -9.29 -4.23
CA ALA A 97 -10.13 -9.39 -2.85
C ALA A 97 -10.91 -8.16 -2.37
N GLY A 98 -11.03 -7.11 -3.18
CA GLY A 98 -11.86 -5.93 -2.91
C GLY A 98 -11.10 -4.64 -2.57
N GLU A 99 -9.78 -4.62 -2.71
CA GLU A 99 -8.97 -3.40 -2.52
C GLU A 99 -8.98 -2.49 -3.77
N ASP A 100 -9.19 -1.18 -3.59
CA ASP A 100 -9.04 -0.18 -4.67
C ASP A 100 -7.60 0.34 -4.68
N ILE A 101 -6.81 -0.18 -5.62
CA ILE A 101 -5.40 0.16 -5.77
C ILE A 101 -5.21 1.09 -6.95
N ARG A 102 -4.44 2.17 -6.72
CA ARG A 102 -4.01 3.11 -7.73
C ARG A 102 -2.50 3.31 -7.70
N VAL A 103 -1.96 3.73 -8.83
CA VAL A 103 -0.53 3.96 -9.01
C VAL A 103 -0.27 5.43 -9.33
N LEU A 104 0.66 6.04 -8.62
CA LEU A 104 1.14 7.39 -8.88
C LEU A 104 2.59 7.35 -9.37
N PRO A 105 2.90 7.84 -10.59
CA PRO A 105 4.29 7.94 -11.03
C PRO A 105 5.12 8.85 -10.12
N ILE A 106 6.36 8.47 -9.81
CA ILE A 106 7.24 9.20 -8.88
C ILE A 106 7.46 10.67 -9.26
N GLY A 107 7.52 10.98 -10.57
CA GLY A 107 7.61 12.36 -11.04
C GLY A 107 6.40 13.20 -10.62
N LYS A 108 5.19 12.62 -10.69
CA LYS A 108 3.96 13.28 -10.27
C LYS A 108 3.88 13.39 -8.75
N ALA A 109 4.31 12.37 -8.01
CA ALA A 109 4.40 12.44 -6.55
C ALA A 109 5.28 13.63 -6.10
N ARG A 110 6.45 13.82 -6.72
CA ARG A 110 7.34 14.95 -6.45
C ARG A 110 6.70 16.30 -6.79
N GLU A 111 6.02 16.40 -7.93
CA GLU A 111 5.30 17.61 -8.34
C GLU A 111 4.22 18.01 -7.32
N LEU A 112 3.49 17.03 -6.78
CA LEU A 112 2.42 17.26 -5.80
C LEU A 112 2.93 17.54 -4.38
N GLY A 113 4.23 17.35 -4.11
CA GLY A 113 4.80 17.55 -2.77
C GLY A 113 4.23 16.62 -1.70
N VAL A 114 3.82 15.41 -2.08
CA VAL A 114 3.38 14.37 -1.14
C VAL A 114 4.59 13.75 -0.42
N PRO A 115 4.42 13.26 0.81
CA PRO A 115 5.52 12.78 1.65
C PRO A 115 6.21 11.55 1.04
N GLY A 116 7.49 11.39 1.37
CA GLY A 116 8.28 10.22 0.99
C GLY A 116 8.13 9.07 1.98
N GLU A 117 7.55 9.32 3.14
CA GLU A 117 7.32 8.35 4.20
C GLU A 117 6.00 7.61 3.98
N ASP A 118 6.02 6.30 4.18
CA ASP A 118 4.83 5.44 4.10
C ASP A 118 3.91 5.69 5.29
N PHE A 119 2.60 5.74 5.03
CA PHE A 119 1.63 5.87 6.10
C PHE A 119 0.29 5.22 5.74
N CYS A 120 -0.47 4.90 6.78
CA CYS A 120 -1.88 4.54 6.67
C CYS A 120 -2.75 5.59 7.34
N LEU A 121 -3.86 5.94 6.71
CA LEU A 121 -4.90 6.80 7.24
C LEU A 121 -6.15 5.96 7.49
N PHE A 122 -6.62 5.95 8.74
CA PHE A 122 -7.79 5.19 9.16
C PHE A 122 -8.94 6.14 9.48
N ASP A 123 -10.07 5.93 8.82
CA ASP A 123 -11.34 6.64 9.01
C ASP A 123 -11.24 8.17 9.04
N ASP A 124 -10.28 8.76 8.33
CA ASP A 124 -9.98 10.19 8.38
C ASP A 124 -9.66 10.74 9.80
N ARG A 125 -9.31 9.86 10.74
CA ARG A 125 -9.21 10.17 12.18
C ARG A 125 -7.85 9.88 12.79
N SER A 126 -7.12 8.89 12.27
CA SER A 126 -5.78 8.56 12.75
C SER A 126 -4.85 8.21 11.60
N VAL A 127 -3.57 8.51 11.81
CA VAL A 127 -2.49 8.18 10.87
C VAL A 127 -1.51 7.24 11.56
N ALA A 128 -1.14 6.15 10.91
CA ALA A 128 -0.01 5.33 11.30
C ALA A 128 1.15 5.60 10.33
N LEU A 129 2.13 6.41 10.76
CA LEU A 129 3.36 6.67 10.02
C LEU A 129 4.30 5.48 10.20
N MET A 130 4.64 4.78 9.12
CA MET A 130 5.26 3.45 9.19
C MET A 130 6.79 3.54 9.24
N PHE A 131 7.41 2.64 10.00
CA PHE A 131 8.87 2.52 10.09
C PHE A 131 9.33 1.19 9.52
N PHE A 132 10.29 1.23 8.61
CA PHE A 132 10.88 0.03 7.99
C PHE A 132 12.36 -0.09 8.38
N GLY A 133 12.77 -1.30 8.74
CA GLY A 133 14.15 -1.67 8.99
C GLY A 133 14.65 -2.71 7.99
N ASN A 134 15.77 -3.37 8.32
CA ASN A 134 16.37 -4.38 7.45
C ASN A 134 15.57 -5.69 7.37
N GLU A 135 14.65 -5.91 8.32
CA GLU A 135 13.83 -7.12 8.44
C GLU A 135 12.36 -6.84 8.10
N GLY A 136 12.08 -5.77 7.35
CA GLY A 136 10.72 -5.33 7.03
C GLY A 136 10.20 -4.27 8.00
N MET A 137 8.88 -4.21 8.16
CA MET A 137 8.25 -3.25 9.06
C MET A 137 8.66 -3.47 10.52
N SER A 138 9.01 -2.39 11.21
CA SER A 138 9.47 -2.40 12.61
C SER A 138 8.47 -1.77 13.60
N GLY A 139 7.40 -1.18 13.09
CA GLY A 139 6.34 -0.52 13.86
C GLY A 139 5.86 0.75 13.17
N ALA A 140 5.12 1.57 13.90
CA ALA A 140 4.62 2.85 13.41
C ALA A 140 4.55 3.91 14.52
N GLU A 141 4.40 5.16 14.12
CA GLU A 141 3.93 6.24 14.99
C GLU A 141 2.44 6.48 14.71
N LEU A 142 1.61 6.28 15.73
CA LEU A 142 0.17 6.56 15.68
C LEU A 142 -0.06 8.03 16.03
N ILE A 143 -0.65 8.77 15.10
CA ILE A 143 -0.93 10.20 15.20
C ILE A 143 -2.45 10.40 15.20
N THR A 144 -2.96 11.04 16.25
CA THR A 144 -4.38 11.38 16.43
C THR A 144 -4.62 12.89 16.58
N GLU A 145 -3.57 13.70 16.50
CA GLU A 145 -3.69 15.15 16.55
C GLU A 145 -4.41 15.68 15.30
N ALA A 146 -5.52 16.41 15.49
CA ALA A 146 -6.43 16.76 14.40
C ALA A 146 -5.75 17.59 13.29
N ALA A 147 -4.87 18.52 13.68
CA ALA A 147 -4.13 19.35 12.72
C ALA A 147 -3.16 18.52 11.86
N GLU A 148 -2.46 17.56 12.47
CA GLU A 148 -1.53 16.68 11.75
C GLU A 148 -2.28 15.69 10.86
N VAL A 149 -3.34 15.06 11.37
CA VAL A 149 -4.21 14.17 10.57
C VAL A 149 -4.78 14.91 9.36
N ALA A 150 -5.22 16.18 9.53
CA ALA A 150 -5.71 16.99 8.42
C ALA A 150 -4.66 17.20 7.32
N ARG A 151 -3.37 17.33 7.67
CA ARG A 151 -2.27 17.42 6.68
C ARG A 151 -2.13 16.13 5.88
N TYR A 152 -2.11 14.97 6.53
CA TYR A 152 -2.06 13.68 5.85
C TYR A 152 -3.27 13.44 4.95
N ARG A 153 -4.48 13.83 5.40
CA ARG A 153 -5.69 13.76 4.58
C ARG A 153 -5.57 14.58 3.29
N GLN A 154 -5.00 15.78 3.36
CA GLN A 154 -4.79 16.61 2.17
C GLN A 154 -3.85 15.94 1.17
N TRP A 155 -2.76 15.33 1.65
CA TRP A 155 -1.85 14.55 0.81
C TRP A 155 -2.54 13.32 0.20
N SER A 156 -3.30 12.56 1.00
CA SER A 156 -4.06 11.40 0.51
C SER A 156 -5.04 11.78 -0.59
N GLN A 157 -5.79 12.88 -0.41
CA GLN A 157 -6.73 13.38 -1.42
C GLN A 157 -6.02 13.82 -2.70
N SER A 158 -4.93 14.58 -2.59
CA SER A 158 -4.13 15.02 -3.73
C SER A 158 -3.55 13.83 -4.50
N ALA A 159 -2.94 12.87 -3.80
CA ALA A 159 -2.42 11.65 -4.40
C ALA A 159 -3.54 10.86 -5.10
N TRP A 160 -4.69 10.67 -4.46
CA TRP A 160 -5.81 9.89 -4.98
C TRP A 160 -6.41 10.48 -6.27
N GLN A 161 -6.52 11.81 -6.34
CA GLN A 161 -7.04 12.53 -7.51
C GLN A 161 -6.15 12.37 -8.75
N HIS A 162 -4.84 12.20 -8.55
CA HIS A 162 -3.85 12.09 -9.63
C HIS A 162 -3.37 10.66 -9.90
N ALA A 163 -3.68 9.71 -9.01
CA ALA A 163 -3.29 8.32 -9.16
C ALA A 163 -4.16 7.60 -10.20
N ILE A 164 -3.52 6.73 -10.97
CA ILE A 164 -4.12 5.99 -12.08
C ILE A 164 -4.66 4.67 -11.53
N PRO A 165 -5.93 4.29 -11.78
CA PRO A 165 -6.46 2.98 -11.40
C PRO A 165 -5.55 1.83 -11.87
N PHE A 166 -5.35 0.83 -11.00
CA PHE A 166 -4.33 -0.20 -11.22
C PHE A 166 -4.42 -0.88 -12.60
N TYR A 167 -5.60 -1.35 -13.01
CA TYR A 167 -5.73 -2.03 -14.31
C TYR A 167 -5.41 -1.11 -15.49
N GLN A 168 -5.84 0.16 -15.43
CA GLN A 168 -5.48 1.15 -16.44
C GLN A 168 -3.97 1.41 -16.48
N TYR A 169 -3.32 1.51 -15.31
CA TYR A 169 -1.86 1.67 -15.23
C TYR A 169 -1.12 0.46 -15.81
N ARG A 170 -1.54 -0.75 -15.42
CA ARG A 170 -0.94 -2.01 -15.84
C ARG A 170 -1.03 -2.22 -17.36
N ASP A 171 -2.20 -1.97 -17.94
CA ASP A 171 -2.41 -2.12 -19.39
C ASP A 171 -1.54 -1.14 -20.18
N ASN A 172 -1.46 0.12 -19.72
CA ASN A 172 -0.58 1.14 -20.31
C ASN A 172 0.90 0.75 -20.24
N TYR A 173 1.34 0.13 -19.14
CA TYR A 173 2.72 -0.32 -18.98
C TYR A 173 3.08 -1.42 -20.00
N PHE A 174 2.20 -2.42 -20.16
CA PHE A 174 2.45 -3.51 -21.11
C PHE A 174 2.38 -3.02 -22.57
N MET A 175 1.47 -2.10 -22.92
CA MET A 175 1.42 -1.51 -24.27
C MET A 175 2.69 -0.74 -24.66
N ARG A 176 3.36 -0.09 -23.70
CA ARG A 176 4.62 0.65 -23.95
C ARG A 176 5.85 -0.25 -24.00
N SER A 177 5.76 -1.46 -23.46
CA SER A 177 6.88 -2.40 -23.34
C SER A 177 6.90 -3.44 -24.47
N THR A 178 5.92 -3.38 -25.38
CA THR A 178 5.80 -4.23 -26.58
C THR A 178 6.32 -3.50 -27.80
#